data_AF-A0A150ME30-F1
#
_entry.id   AF-A0A150ME30-F1
#
_cell.length_a   1.000
_cell.length_b   1.000
_cell.length_c   1.000
_cell.angle_alpha   90.00
_cell.angle_beta   90.00
_cell.angle_gamma   90.00
#
_symmetry.space_group_name_H-M   'P 1'
#
loop_
_entity.id
_entity.type
_entity.pdbx_description
1 polymer ?
#
loop_
_entity_poly.entity_id
_entity_poly.type
_entity_poly.pdbx_seq_one_letter_code
_entity_poly.pdbx_strand_id
1 'polypeptide(L)'
;MRPRKGARRGFFAEGFWAIARRNGEAQREEARRSELRSKIAKQERRMEMGKKALWKISTAGLVLIPVAVGINYVGKTLASLLKLPLWLDSIGTVLGSMLAGPVIGAISGMINNIIYGFTLDPVSTVYFITSLAIGLVVGILSYRGWLKSFPRVLGLGLIVGVVSSIVSTPLNIIYWEGLTGNFWGDALFAYVIHLNAPLWLASFLDSIVVDVPDKLLTVLIGYFIYIGLPKNIKQLFADDEIEEL
;
A
#
# COMPACT_ATOMS: atom_id res chain seq x y z
N MET A 1 -36.29 44.53 73.57
CA MET A 1 -35.35 44.22 72.47
C MET A 1 -35.57 42.78 72.02
N ARG A 2 -36.08 42.54 70.81
CA ARG A 2 -36.19 41.19 70.21
C ARG A 2 -34.92 40.92 69.37
N PRO A 3 -34.21 39.79 69.55
CA PRO A 3 -33.11 39.48 68.66
C PRO A 3 -33.66 38.89 67.35
N ARG A 4 -33.22 39.47 66.22
CA ARG A 4 -33.46 38.97 64.85
C ARG A 4 -32.83 37.56 64.69
N LYS A 5 -33.65 36.51 64.83
CA LYS A 5 -33.33 35.17 64.31
C LYS A 5 -33.73 35.11 62.83
N GLY A 6 -32.80 35.39 61.92
CA GLY A 6 -33.13 35.31 60.48
C GLY A 6 -31.95 35.22 59.52
N ALA A 7 -30.78 35.79 59.84
CA ALA A 7 -29.72 35.95 58.83
C ALA A 7 -28.74 34.77 58.66
N ARG A 8 -28.70 33.78 59.57
CA ARG A 8 -27.68 32.71 59.54
C ARG A 8 -28.08 31.43 58.79
N ARG A 9 -29.34 31.28 58.37
CA ARG A 9 -29.81 30.05 57.69
C ARG A 9 -29.59 30.04 56.17
N GLY A 10 -29.51 31.21 55.52
CA GLY A 10 -29.28 31.29 54.06
C GLY A 10 -27.83 30.98 53.65
N PHE A 11 -26.85 31.46 54.41
CA PHE A 11 -25.42 31.35 54.05
C PHE A 11 -24.88 29.92 54.09
N PHE A 12 -25.38 29.10 55.03
CA PHE A 12 -25.00 27.69 55.14
C PHE A 12 -25.62 26.81 54.05
N ALA A 13 -26.86 27.11 53.65
CA ALA A 13 -27.55 26.38 52.58
C ALA A 13 -26.89 26.66 51.22
N GLU A 14 -26.56 27.91 50.91
CA GLU A 14 -25.89 28.24 49.65
C GLU A 14 -24.48 27.65 49.53
N GLY A 15 -23.70 27.65 50.61
CA GLY A 15 -22.38 27.00 50.65
C GLY A 15 -22.46 25.48 50.41
N PHE A 16 -23.45 24.80 51.00
CA PHE A 16 -23.68 23.37 50.80
C PHE A 16 -24.05 23.04 49.34
N TRP A 17 -24.98 23.80 48.76
CA TRP A 17 -25.39 23.62 47.36
C TRP A 17 -24.30 23.99 46.35
N ALA A 18 -23.39 24.92 46.69
CA ALA A 18 -22.22 25.23 45.88
C ALA A 18 -21.22 24.07 45.88
N ILE A 19 -20.93 23.47 47.03
CA ILE A 19 -20.03 22.31 47.15
C ILE A 19 -20.62 21.08 46.45
N ALA A 20 -21.92 20.81 46.61
CA ALA A 20 -22.61 19.71 45.94
C ALA A 20 -22.58 19.86 44.40
N ARG A 21 -22.81 21.08 43.88
CA ARG A 21 -22.68 21.36 42.44
C ARG A 21 -21.25 21.16 41.94
N ARG A 22 -20.26 21.69 42.66
CA ARG A 22 -18.83 21.57 42.30
C ARG A 22 -18.36 20.10 42.30
N ASN A 23 -18.81 19.31 43.28
CA ASN A 23 -18.53 17.87 43.34
C ASN A 23 -19.23 17.12 42.21
N GLY A 24 -20.48 17.47 41.89
CA GLY A 24 -21.21 16.88 40.77
C GLY A 24 -20.61 17.21 39.40
N GLU A 25 -20.10 18.43 39.23
CA GLU A 25 -19.35 18.85 38.03
C GLU A 25 -18.01 18.11 37.91
N ALA A 26 -17.25 18.00 39.00
CA ALA A 26 -16.00 17.23 39.04
C ALA A 26 -16.23 15.75 38.69
N GLN A 27 -17.29 15.14 39.24
CA GLN A 27 -17.66 13.75 38.92
C GLN A 27 -18.06 13.56 37.44
N ARG A 28 -18.81 14.51 36.87
CA ARG A 28 -19.17 14.49 35.44
C ARG A 28 -17.95 14.66 34.55
N GLU A 29 -17.02 15.52 34.93
CA GLU A 29 -15.78 15.73 34.20
C GLU A 29 -14.88 14.49 34.25
N GLU A 30 -14.77 13.84 35.40
CA GLU A 30 -14.01 12.60 35.58
C GLU A 30 -14.60 11.45 34.75
N ALA A 31 -15.94 11.29 34.76
CA ALA A 31 -16.62 10.34 33.90
C ALA A 31 -16.35 10.63 32.41
N ARG A 32 -16.45 11.88 31.97
CA ARG A 32 -16.17 12.27 30.58
C ARG A 32 -14.70 12.02 30.19
N ARG A 33 -13.76 12.27 31.09
CA ARG A 33 -12.33 11.98 30.91
C ARG A 33 -12.08 10.47 30.82
N SER A 34 -12.74 9.65 31.62
CA SER A 34 -12.63 8.19 31.56
C SER A 34 -13.17 7.62 30.24
N GLU A 35 -14.30 8.15 29.75
CA GLU A 35 -14.89 7.74 28.47
C GLU A 35 -14.00 8.16 27.29
N LEU A 36 -13.44 9.37 27.33
CA LEU A 36 -12.51 9.83 26.30
C LEU A 36 -11.24 8.95 26.28
N ARG A 37 -10.68 8.63 27.45
CA ARG A 37 -9.51 7.73 27.57
C ARG A 37 -9.79 6.34 27.03
N SER A 38 -10.97 5.78 27.28
CA SER A 38 -11.33 4.46 26.76
C SER A 38 -11.51 4.47 25.24
N LYS A 39 -12.10 5.53 24.68
CA LYS A 39 -12.22 5.74 23.23
C LYS A 39 -10.85 5.86 22.55
N ILE A 40 -9.95 6.69 23.12
CA ILE A 40 -8.57 6.86 22.62
C ILE A 40 -7.82 5.53 22.69
N ALA A 41 -7.81 4.87 23.84
CA ALA A 41 -7.11 3.60 24.01
C ALA A 41 -7.63 2.50 23.05
N LYS A 42 -8.95 2.45 22.82
CA LYS A 42 -9.54 1.52 21.84
C LYS A 42 -9.11 1.84 20.41
N GLN A 43 -8.99 3.12 20.08
CA GLN A 43 -8.56 3.59 18.77
C GLN A 43 -7.06 3.33 18.54
N GLU A 44 -6.23 3.58 19.54
CA GLU A 44 -4.79 3.27 19.52
C GLU A 44 -4.55 1.77 19.34
N ARG A 45 -5.25 0.93 20.10
CA ARG A 45 -5.16 -0.54 19.94
C ARG A 45 -5.57 -0.99 18.54
N ARG A 46 -6.66 -0.45 17.98
CA ARG A 46 -7.09 -0.78 16.61
C ARG A 46 -6.04 -0.37 15.57
N MET A 47 -5.42 0.79 15.73
CA MET A 47 -4.35 1.26 14.86
C MET A 47 -3.10 0.39 14.96
N GLU A 48 -2.70 0.00 16.16
CA GLU A 48 -1.57 -0.91 16.38
C GLU A 48 -1.81 -2.28 15.75
N MET A 49 -2.97 -2.90 16.01
CA MET A 49 -3.34 -4.18 15.42
C MET A 49 -3.31 -4.12 13.89
N GLY A 50 -3.85 -3.05 13.32
CA GLY A 50 -3.85 -2.89 11.86
C GLY A 50 -2.46 -2.70 11.25
N LYS A 51 -1.56 -1.99 11.95
CA LYS A 51 -0.15 -1.90 11.54
C LYS A 51 0.53 -3.26 11.60
N LYS A 52 0.32 -4.04 12.67
CA LYS A 52 0.90 -5.39 12.81
C LYS A 52 0.40 -6.33 11.72
N ALA A 53 -0.90 -6.29 11.40
CA ALA A 53 -1.49 -7.08 10.32
C ALA A 53 -0.89 -6.73 8.95
N LEU A 54 -0.65 -5.44 8.67
CA LEU A 54 -0.06 -4.98 7.40
C LEU A 54 1.34 -5.56 7.14
N TRP A 55 2.14 -5.77 8.18
CA TRP A 55 3.53 -6.26 8.07
C TRP A 55 3.66 -7.74 8.41
N LYS A 56 2.54 -8.45 8.61
CA LYS A 56 2.54 -9.86 8.96
C LYS A 56 2.99 -10.71 7.76
N ILE A 57 3.79 -11.73 8.05
CA ILE A 57 4.19 -12.78 7.12
C ILE A 57 3.56 -14.06 7.64
N SER A 58 2.80 -14.75 6.79
CA SER A 58 2.22 -16.04 7.13
C SER A 58 2.71 -17.16 6.24
N THR A 59 2.51 -18.40 6.67
CA THR A 59 2.87 -19.59 5.90
C THR A 59 2.18 -19.60 4.54
N ALA A 60 0.89 -19.26 4.50
CA ALA A 60 0.16 -19.11 3.24
C ALA A 60 0.78 -18.02 2.35
N GLY A 61 1.14 -16.87 2.94
CA GLY A 61 1.84 -15.79 2.24
C GLY A 61 3.20 -16.23 1.66
N LEU A 62 3.98 -17.01 2.40
CA LEU A 62 5.27 -17.55 1.92
C LEU A 62 5.09 -18.50 0.73
N VAL A 63 4.08 -19.37 0.78
CA VAL A 63 3.76 -20.31 -0.32
C VAL A 63 3.24 -19.57 -1.55
N LEU A 64 2.69 -18.37 -1.40
CA LEU A 64 2.24 -17.54 -2.52
C LEU A 64 3.40 -16.96 -3.35
N ILE A 65 4.58 -16.78 -2.74
CA ILE A 65 5.76 -16.20 -3.41
C ILE A 65 6.14 -16.96 -4.71
N PRO A 66 6.38 -18.29 -4.70
CA PRO A 66 6.75 -19.00 -5.92
C PRO A 66 5.65 -18.95 -7.00
N VAL A 67 4.38 -18.95 -6.61
CA VAL A 67 3.26 -18.80 -7.56
C VAL A 67 3.27 -17.40 -8.20
N ALA A 68 3.44 -16.35 -7.39
CA ALA A 68 3.54 -14.98 -7.86
C ALA A 68 4.73 -14.78 -8.80
N VAL A 69 5.89 -15.34 -8.44
CA VAL A 69 7.09 -15.33 -9.31
C VAL A 69 6.82 -16.03 -10.63
N GLY A 70 6.20 -17.21 -10.62
CA GLY A 70 5.85 -17.95 -11.85
C GLY A 70 4.94 -17.14 -12.78
N ILE A 71 3.92 -16.48 -12.22
CA ILE A 71 3.00 -15.61 -12.99
C ILE A 71 3.77 -14.44 -13.63
N ASN A 72 4.61 -13.75 -12.85
CA ASN A 72 5.41 -12.63 -13.33
C ASN A 72 6.38 -13.07 -14.44
N TYR A 73 7.06 -14.19 -14.23
CA TYR A 73 8.04 -14.72 -15.18
C TYR A 73 7.41 -15.03 -16.53
N VAL A 74 6.25 -15.72 -16.52
CA VAL A 74 5.50 -16.04 -17.73
C VAL A 74 4.99 -14.77 -18.40
N GLY A 75 4.40 -13.84 -17.63
CA GLY A 75 3.92 -12.57 -18.15
C GLY A 75 5.01 -11.78 -18.86
N LYS A 76 6.17 -11.63 -18.21
CA LYS A 76 7.33 -10.95 -18.79
C LYS A 76 7.87 -11.64 -20.03
N THR A 77 8.00 -12.97 -19.99
CA THR A 77 8.45 -13.76 -21.14
C THR A 77 7.53 -13.54 -22.36
N LEU A 78 6.21 -13.56 -22.14
CA LEU A 78 5.24 -13.32 -23.21
C LEU A 78 5.30 -11.89 -23.74
N ALA A 79 5.43 -10.90 -22.86
CA ALA A 79 5.55 -9.50 -23.25
C ALA A 79 6.81 -9.25 -24.10
N SER A 80 7.95 -9.80 -23.66
CA SER A 80 9.21 -9.73 -24.40
C SER A 80 9.14 -10.47 -25.75
N LEU A 81 8.58 -11.68 -25.78
CA LEU A 81 8.48 -12.49 -27.00
C LEU A 81 7.61 -11.80 -28.07
N LEU A 82 6.51 -11.18 -27.65
CA LEU A 82 5.57 -10.48 -28.53
C LEU A 82 5.93 -9.00 -28.77
N LYS A 83 7.01 -8.50 -28.14
CA LYS A 83 7.45 -7.09 -28.18
C LYS A 83 6.32 -6.10 -27.83
N LEU A 84 5.57 -6.43 -26.78
CA LEU A 84 4.47 -5.59 -26.31
C LEU A 84 5.01 -4.26 -25.78
N PRO A 85 4.21 -3.17 -25.84
CA PRO A 85 4.51 -1.90 -25.16
C PRO A 85 4.27 -2.01 -23.64
N LEU A 86 4.58 -3.15 -23.03
CA LEU A 86 4.25 -3.52 -21.65
C LEU A 86 5.34 -4.47 -21.08
N TRP A 87 5.36 -4.63 -19.76
CA TRP A 87 6.27 -5.55 -19.07
C TRP A 87 5.60 -6.83 -18.59
N LEU A 88 4.36 -6.73 -18.10
CA LEU A 88 3.55 -7.81 -17.50
C LEU A 88 4.25 -8.61 -16.39
N ASP A 89 5.28 -8.03 -15.79
CA ASP A 89 6.20 -8.69 -14.85
C ASP A 89 5.79 -8.55 -13.38
N SER A 90 4.61 -8.00 -13.12
CA SER A 90 4.17 -7.61 -11.78
C SER A 90 2.76 -8.09 -11.43
N ILE A 91 2.12 -8.95 -12.25
CA ILE A 91 0.77 -9.47 -11.98
C ILE A 91 0.75 -10.28 -10.68
N GLY A 92 1.70 -11.20 -10.52
CA GLY A 92 1.91 -11.94 -9.29
C GLY A 92 2.32 -11.05 -8.11
N THR A 93 3.17 -10.04 -8.34
CA THR A 93 3.56 -9.05 -7.32
C THR A 93 2.32 -8.33 -6.76
N VAL A 94 1.43 -7.87 -7.65
CA VAL A 94 0.17 -7.22 -7.29
C VAL A 94 -0.73 -8.18 -6.53
N LEU A 95 -0.91 -9.42 -7.02
CA LEU A 95 -1.74 -10.43 -6.36
C LEU A 95 -1.23 -10.79 -4.97
N GLY A 96 0.07 -11.02 -4.82
CA GLY A 96 0.73 -11.26 -3.54
C GLY A 96 0.50 -10.11 -2.57
N SER A 97 0.56 -8.87 -3.07
CA SER A 97 0.29 -7.67 -2.29
C SER A 97 -1.16 -7.56 -1.83
N MET A 98 -2.12 -7.88 -2.72
CA MET A 98 -3.56 -7.79 -2.45
C MET A 98 -4.02 -8.88 -1.47
N LEU A 99 -3.44 -10.08 -1.54
CA LEU A 99 -3.83 -11.24 -0.73
C LEU A 99 -3.07 -11.31 0.59
N ALA A 100 -1.75 -11.16 0.56
CA ALA A 100 -0.86 -11.48 1.68
C ALA A 100 -0.02 -10.28 2.14
N GLY A 101 -0.35 -9.07 1.68
CA GLY A 101 0.23 -7.83 2.17
C GLY A 101 1.51 -7.37 1.46
N PRO A 102 1.98 -6.14 1.79
CA PRO A 102 3.05 -5.44 1.09
C PRO A 102 4.38 -6.21 1.06
N VAL A 103 4.72 -6.93 2.14
CA VAL A 103 5.99 -7.65 2.23
C VAL A 103 6.04 -8.82 1.25
N ILE A 104 4.98 -9.64 1.21
CA ILE A 104 4.90 -10.80 0.32
C ILE A 104 4.93 -10.36 -1.13
N GLY A 105 4.15 -9.35 -1.48
CA GLY A 105 4.15 -8.78 -2.82
C GLY A 105 5.52 -8.25 -3.24
N ALA A 106 6.13 -7.41 -2.40
CA ALA A 106 7.44 -6.82 -2.67
C ALA A 106 8.54 -7.88 -2.87
N ILE A 107 8.61 -8.87 -1.99
CA ILE A 107 9.56 -9.98 -2.10
C ILE A 107 9.32 -10.80 -3.36
N SER A 108 8.05 -11.06 -3.72
CA SER A 108 7.72 -11.81 -4.94
C SER A 108 8.21 -11.10 -6.20
N GLY A 109 8.00 -9.79 -6.29
CA GLY A 109 8.49 -8.99 -7.41
C GLY A 109 10.02 -8.89 -7.46
N MET A 110 10.65 -8.69 -6.30
CA MET A 110 12.10 -8.67 -6.16
C MET A 110 12.73 -9.98 -6.67
N ILE A 111 12.25 -11.11 -6.16
CA ILE A 111 12.74 -12.43 -6.54
C ILE A 111 12.53 -12.68 -8.03
N ASN A 112 11.37 -12.29 -8.59
CA ASN A 112 11.13 -12.43 -10.02
C ASN A 112 12.19 -11.69 -10.85
N ASN A 113 12.47 -10.43 -10.56
CA ASN A 113 13.42 -9.64 -11.36
C ASN A 113 14.85 -10.16 -11.23
N ILE A 114 15.24 -10.66 -10.05
CA ILE A 114 16.53 -11.32 -9.86
C ILE A 114 16.60 -12.61 -10.69
N ILE A 115 15.61 -13.50 -10.59
CA ILE A 115 15.58 -14.78 -11.31
C ILE A 115 15.56 -14.53 -12.82
N TYR A 116 14.64 -13.70 -13.31
CA TYR A 116 14.52 -13.38 -14.73
C TYR A 116 15.82 -12.76 -15.28
N GLY A 117 16.46 -11.94 -14.46
CA GLY A 117 17.77 -11.37 -14.75
C GLY A 117 18.86 -12.40 -14.98
N PHE A 118 18.91 -13.43 -14.14
CA PHE A 118 19.88 -14.51 -14.28
C PHE A 118 19.56 -15.50 -15.41
N THR A 119 18.30 -15.63 -15.83
CA THR A 119 17.88 -16.68 -16.76
C THR A 119 17.65 -16.20 -18.19
N LEU A 120 17.08 -15.01 -18.41
CA LEU A 120 16.63 -14.56 -19.73
C LEU A 120 17.20 -13.21 -20.15
N ASP A 121 17.27 -12.25 -19.23
CA ASP A 121 17.67 -10.88 -19.57
C ASP A 121 18.36 -10.18 -18.39
N PRO A 122 19.71 -10.10 -18.36
CA PRO A 122 20.46 -9.46 -17.27
C PRO A 122 20.06 -8.02 -16.95
N VAL A 123 19.52 -7.28 -17.93
CA VAL A 123 19.02 -5.91 -17.73
C VAL A 123 17.92 -5.89 -16.66
N SER A 124 17.14 -6.97 -16.59
CA SER A 124 16.02 -7.11 -15.66
C SER A 124 16.41 -7.15 -14.18
N THR A 125 17.65 -7.54 -13.84
CA THR A 125 18.05 -7.72 -12.43
C THR A 125 17.87 -6.44 -11.63
N VAL A 126 18.35 -5.30 -12.12
CA VAL A 126 18.38 -4.03 -11.35
C VAL A 126 16.98 -3.53 -10.97
N TYR A 127 15.96 -3.92 -11.73
CA TYR A 127 14.57 -3.54 -11.46
C TYR A 127 13.95 -4.29 -10.28
N PHE A 128 14.70 -5.13 -9.55
CA PHE A 128 14.24 -5.68 -8.27
C PHE A 128 13.81 -4.55 -7.30
N ILE A 129 14.48 -3.39 -7.34
CA ILE A 129 14.16 -2.21 -6.53
C ILE A 129 12.79 -1.63 -6.93
N THR A 130 12.55 -1.51 -8.24
CA THR A 130 11.25 -1.08 -8.78
C THR A 130 10.13 -2.03 -8.34
N SER A 131 10.35 -3.35 -8.44
CA SER A 131 9.37 -4.34 -8.01
C SER A 131 9.10 -4.34 -6.51
N LEU A 132 10.12 -4.08 -5.67
CA LEU A 132 9.93 -3.85 -4.23
C LEU A 132 8.96 -2.68 -4.01
N ALA A 133 9.21 -1.54 -4.66
CA ALA A 133 8.37 -0.36 -4.53
C ALA A 133 6.92 -0.62 -4.97
N ILE A 134 6.74 -1.31 -6.11
CA ILE A 134 5.41 -1.72 -6.61
C ILE A 134 4.66 -2.55 -5.56
N GLY A 135 5.28 -3.62 -5.05
CA GLY A 135 4.63 -4.50 -4.07
C GLY A 135 4.26 -3.78 -2.77
N LEU A 136 5.15 -2.92 -2.27
CA LEU A 136 4.87 -2.11 -1.08
C LEU A 136 3.69 -1.18 -1.29
N VAL A 137 3.67 -0.41 -2.39
CA VAL A 137 2.60 0.55 -2.68
C VAL A 137 1.26 -0.16 -2.85
N VAL A 138 1.22 -1.26 -3.61
CA VAL A 138 0.00 -2.03 -3.83
C VAL A 138 -0.51 -2.62 -2.52
N GLY A 139 0.35 -3.22 -1.70
CA GLY A 139 -0.06 -3.83 -0.44
C GLY A 139 -0.60 -2.79 0.55
N ILE A 140 0.09 -1.66 0.70
CA ILE A 140 -0.33 -0.57 1.60
C ILE A 140 -1.68 0.02 1.17
N LEU A 141 -1.86 0.32 -0.12
CA LEU A 141 -3.11 0.93 -0.60
C LEU A 141 -4.27 -0.08 -0.61
N SER A 142 -3.99 -1.36 -0.91
CA SER A 142 -4.98 -2.44 -0.81
C SER A 142 -5.50 -2.57 0.62
N TYR A 143 -4.61 -2.57 1.61
CA TYR A 143 -4.97 -2.58 3.03
C TYR A 143 -5.78 -1.35 3.45
N ARG A 144 -5.48 -0.18 2.89
CA ARG A 144 -6.27 1.06 3.07
C ARG A 144 -7.64 1.03 2.37
N GLY A 145 -8.03 -0.09 1.77
CA GLY A 145 -9.35 -0.30 1.18
C GLY A 145 -9.51 0.33 -0.20
N TRP A 146 -8.42 0.45 -0.97
CA TRP A 146 -8.50 0.90 -2.37
C TRP A 146 -9.16 -0.13 -3.29
N LEU A 147 -9.17 -1.41 -2.91
CA LEU A 147 -9.87 -2.46 -3.65
C LEU A 147 -11.41 -2.40 -3.51
N LYS A 148 -11.94 -1.49 -2.69
CA LYS A 148 -13.40 -1.41 -2.43
C LYS A 148 -14.20 -0.76 -3.57
N SER A 149 -13.54 -0.08 -4.51
CA SER A 149 -14.22 0.55 -5.64
C SER A 149 -13.36 0.59 -6.88
N PHE A 150 -13.98 0.34 -8.04
CA PHE A 150 -13.29 0.29 -9.33
C PHE A 150 -12.50 1.57 -9.66
N PRO A 151 -13.02 2.80 -9.43
CA PRO A 151 -12.24 4.01 -9.66
C PRO A 151 -10.96 4.11 -8.80
N ARG A 152 -10.99 3.59 -7.58
CA ARG A 152 -9.79 3.54 -6.73
C ARG A 152 -8.79 2.51 -7.24
N VAL A 153 -9.24 1.41 -7.82
CA VAL A 153 -8.35 0.43 -8.47
C VAL A 153 -7.68 1.04 -9.70
N LEU A 154 -8.40 1.83 -10.51
CA LEU A 154 -7.79 2.58 -11.61
C LEU A 154 -6.74 3.58 -11.09
N GLY A 155 -7.08 4.34 -10.04
CA GLY A 155 -6.13 5.24 -9.38
C GLY A 155 -4.91 4.51 -8.82
N LEU A 156 -5.09 3.30 -8.27
CA LEU A 156 -3.99 2.45 -7.81
C LEU A 156 -3.05 2.10 -8.97
N GLY A 157 -3.59 1.65 -10.10
CA GLY A 157 -2.80 1.35 -11.30
C GLY A 157 -1.97 2.53 -11.79
N LEU A 158 -2.57 3.73 -11.84
CA LEU A 158 -1.88 4.96 -12.22
C LEU A 158 -0.76 5.33 -11.23
N ILE A 159 -1.04 5.27 -9.93
CA ILE A 159 -0.03 5.55 -8.90
C ILE A 159 1.14 4.57 -9.02
N VAL A 160 0.86 3.28 -9.20
CA VAL A 160 1.89 2.25 -9.33
C VAL A 160 2.71 2.45 -10.60
N GLY A 161 2.08 2.85 -11.70
CA GLY A 161 2.78 3.22 -12.94
C GLY A 161 3.75 4.38 -12.75
N VAL A 162 3.28 5.47 -12.13
CA VAL A 162 4.12 6.65 -11.84
C VAL A 162 5.25 6.31 -10.86
N VAL A 163 4.96 5.54 -9.81
CA VAL A 163 5.99 5.08 -8.86
C VAL A 163 7.02 4.22 -9.57
N SER A 164 6.57 3.28 -10.43
CA SER A 164 7.46 2.46 -11.25
C SER A 164 8.42 3.34 -12.05
N SER A 165 7.90 4.33 -12.79
CA SER A 165 8.73 5.20 -13.63
C SER A 165 9.70 6.06 -12.83
N ILE A 166 9.26 6.63 -11.69
CA ILE A 166 10.13 7.44 -10.83
C ILE A 166 11.29 6.61 -10.27
N VAL A 167 11.03 5.34 -9.92
CA VAL A 167 12.05 4.45 -9.36
C VAL A 167 12.94 3.87 -10.45
N SER A 168 12.40 3.51 -11.62
CA SER A 168 13.15 2.92 -12.73
C SER A 168 14.02 3.94 -13.46
N THR A 169 13.58 5.18 -13.63
CA THR A 169 14.34 6.23 -14.36
C THR A 169 15.79 6.41 -13.87
N PRO A 170 16.08 6.61 -12.57
CA PRO A 170 17.47 6.71 -12.13
C PRO A 170 18.26 5.42 -12.35
N LEU A 171 17.62 4.25 -12.28
CA LEU A 171 18.27 2.98 -12.60
C LEU A 171 18.63 2.92 -14.09
N ASN A 172 17.73 3.34 -14.98
CA ASN A 172 17.98 3.42 -16.42
C ASN A 172 19.16 4.33 -16.72
N ILE A 173 19.23 5.51 -16.10
CA ILE A 173 20.34 6.45 -16.31
C ILE A 173 21.67 5.89 -15.83
N ILE A 174 21.69 5.24 -14.66
CA ILE A 174 22.92 4.71 -14.04
C ILE A 174 23.46 3.49 -14.79
N TYR A 175 22.59 2.57 -15.17
CA TYR A 175 22.99 1.26 -15.70
C TYR A 175 22.90 1.17 -17.22
N TRP A 176 21.96 1.90 -17.85
CA TRP A 176 21.53 1.70 -19.24
C TRP A 176 21.55 3.00 -20.08
N GLU A 177 22.31 4.01 -19.65
CA GLU A 177 22.44 5.30 -20.35
C GLU A 177 21.09 5.99 -20.62
N GLY A 178 20.07 5.68 -19.82
CA GLY A 178 18.72 6.23 -19.91
C GLY A 178 17.70 5.36 -20.62
N LEU A 179 18.11 4.30 -21.32
CA LEU A 179 17.22 3.37 -22.02
C LEU A 179 16.55 2.38 -21.05
N THR A 180 15.38 1.87 -21.41
CA THR A 180 14.69 0.82 -20.67
C THR A 180 14.91 -0.58 -21.25
N GLY A 181 15.32 -0.67 -22.52
CA GLY A 181 15.37 -1.93 -23.25
C GLY A 181 14.00 -2.38 -23.78
N ASN A 182 12.95 -1.58 -23.56
CA ASN A 182 11.66 -1.78 -24.22
C ASN A 182 11.65 -1.02 -25.55
N PHE A 183 11.35 -1.73 -26.65
CA PHE A 183 11.33 -1.15 -27.99
C PHE A 183 10.49 0.15 -28.11
N TRP A 184 9.33 0.22 -27.46
CA TRP A 184 8.44 1.37 -27.56
C TRP A 184 8.91 2.56 -26.73
N GLY A 185 9.43 2.28 -25.54
CA GLY A 185 10.04 3.28 -24.66
C GLY A 185 11.32 3.86 -25.27
N ASP A 186 12.22 2.98 -25.72
CA ASP A 186 13.50 3.36 -26.34
C ASP A 186 13.30 4.13 -27.66
N ALA A 187 12.24 3.83 -28.42
CA ALA A 187 11.88 4.62 -29.60
C ALA A 187 11.47 6.06 -29.24
N LEU A 188 10.69 6.24 -28.17
CA LEU A 188 10.36 7.57 -27.66
C LEU A 188 11.59 8.27 -27.08
N PHE A 189 12.45 7.54 -26.36
CA PHE A 189 13.73 8.05 -25.86
C PHE A 189 14.56 8.64 -26.99
N ALA A 190 14.79 7.88 -28.05
CA ALA A 190 15.60 8.31 -29.20
C ALA A 190 15.03 9.57 -29.87
N TYR A 191 13.71 9.63 -30.02
CA TYR A 191 13.04 10.82 -30.55
C TYR A 191 13.23 12.04 -29.64
N VAL A 192 13.06 11.89 -28.33
CA VAL A 192 13.20 12.99 -27.36
C VAL A 192 14.64 13.48 -27.25
N ILE A 193 15.62 12.57 -27.29
CA ILE A 193 17.05 12.93 -27.37
C ILE A 193 17.37 13.68 -28.66
N HIS A 194 16.79 13.28 -29.80
CA HIS A 194 16.95 13.99 -31.07
C HIS A 194 16.45 15.45 -31.01
N LEU A 195 15.46 15.73 -30.15
CA LEU A 195 14.98 17.09 -29.88
C LEU A 195 15.89 17.89 -28.93
N ASN A 196 17.08 17.38 -28.59
CA ASN A 196 18.03 17.96 -27.64
C ASN A 196 17.46 18.13 -26.21
N ALA A 197 16.52 17.29 -25.82
CA ALA A 197 16.00 17.30 -24.45
C ALA A 197 17.03 16.73 -23.45
N PRO A 198 16.96 17.12 -22.16
CA PRO A 198 17.83 16.54 -21.14
C PRO A 198 17.63 15.03 -20.99
N LEU A 199 18.73 14.31 -20.72
CA LEU A 199 18.75 12.84 -20.59
C LEU A 199 17.70 12.31 -19.59
N TRP A 200 17.58 12.96 -18.42
CA TRP A 200 16.64 12.53 -17.39
C TRP A 200 15.18 12.61 -17.86
N LEU A 201 14.85 13.60 -18.69
CA LEU A 201 13.51 13.79 -19.23
C LEU A 201 13.22 12.74 -20.30
N ALA A 202 14.18 12.47 -21.19
CA ALA A 202 14.06 11.41 -22.18
C ALA A 202 13.84 10.04 -21.52
N SER A 203 14.66 9.70 -20.53
CA SER A 203 14.56 8.43 -19.78
C SER A 203 13.27 8.32 -18.96
N PHE A 204 12.79 9.44 -18.41
CA PHE A 204 11.51 9.46 -17.70
C PHE A 204 10.32 9.25 -18.66
N LEU A 205 10.34 9.86 -19.84
CA LEU A 205 9.29 9.71 -20.84
C LEU A 205 9.26 8.29 -21.45
N ASP A 206 10.44 7.72 -21.69
CA ASP A 206 10.63 6.30 -22.02
C ASP A 206 9.96 5.40 -20.96
N SER A 207 10.28 5.62 -19.69
CA SER A 207 9.72 4.81 -18.59
C SER A 207 8.21 4.99 -18.46
N ILE A 208 7.69 6.21 -18.52
CA ILE A 208 6.26 6.47 -18.25
C ILE A 208 5.35 5.94 -19.35
N VAL A 209 5.79 5.96 -20.62
CA VAL A 209 4.97 5.49 -21.74
C VAL A 209 4.75 3.98 -21.70
N VAL A 210 5.67 3.24 -21.09
CA VAL A 210 5.56 1.78 -20.91
C VAL A 210 4.96 1.43 -19.55
N ASP A 211 5.46 2.02 -18.47
CA ASP A 211 5.10 1.63 -17.10
C ASP A 211 3.67 2.00 -16.73
N VAL A 212 3.14 3.15 -17.16
CA VAL A 212 1.78 3.54 -16.76
C VAL A 212 0.71 2.62 -17.38
N PRO A 213 0.72 2.36 -18.70
CA PRO A 213 -0.17 1.36 -19.30
C PRO A 213 0.03 -0.02 -18.69
N ASP A 214 1.29 -0.44 -18.48
CA ASP A 214 1.63 -1.74 -17.90
C ASP A 214 1.05 -1.92 -16.49
N LYS A 215 1.31 -0.97 -15.59
CA LYS A 215 0.88 -1.10 -14.19
C LYS A 215 -0.62 -0.89 -14.04
N LEU A 216 -1.25 -0.09 -14.90
CA LEU A 216 -2.71 -0.01 -14.96
C LEU A 216 -3.32 -1.37 -15.32
N LEU A 217 -2.84 -2.00 -16.40
CA LEU A 217 -3.32 -3.31 -16.83
C LEU A 217 -3.02 -4.39 -15.79
N THR A 218 -1.80 -4.40 -15.26
CA THR A 218 -1.35 -5.37 -14.27
C THR A 218 -2.16 -5.30 -12.97
N VAL A 219 -2.47 -4.09 -12.48
CA VAL A 219 -3.35 -3.89 -11.32
C VAL A 219 -4.77 -4.34 -11.62
N LEU A 220 -5.30 -4.06 -12.80
CA LEU A 220 -6.64 -4.51 -13.21
C LEU A 220 -6.73 -6.04 -13.28
N ILE A 221 -5.76 -6.70 -13.91
CA ILE A 221 -5.69 -8.17 -13.98
C ILE A 221 -5.63 -8.75 -12.55
N GLY A 222 -4.73 -8.24 -11.71
CA GLY A 222 -4.63 -8.67 -10.32
C GLY A 222 -5.93 -8.46 -9.54
N TYR A 223 -6.60 -7.32 -9.73
CA TYR A 223 -7.88 -7.04 -9.10
C TYR A 223 -9.00 -7.98 -9.55
N PHE A 224 -9.12 -8.26 -10.86
CA PHE A 224 -10.15 -9.18 -11.37
C PHE A 224 -9.95 -10.61 -10.89
N ILE A 225 -8.70 -11.07 -10.84
CA ILE A 225 -8.35 -12.36 -10.23
C ILE A 225 -8.70 -12.33 -8.73
N TYR A 226 -8.30 -11.28 -8.01
CA TYR A 226 -8.61 -11.14 -6.58
C TYR A 226 -10.12 -11.23 -6.32
N ILE A 227 -10.97 -10.47 -7.03
CA ILE A 227 -12.42 -10.53 -6.79
C ILE A 227 -13.02 -11.89 -7.19
N GLY A 228 -12.48 -12.54 -8.22
CA GLY A 228 -12.90 -13.87 -8.69
C GLY A 228 -12.55 -15.03 -7.75
N LEU A 229 -11.58 -14.85 -6.84
CA LEU A 229 -11.22 -15.89 -5.87
C LEU A 229 -12.36 -16.18 -4.87
N PRO A 230 -12.62 -17.46 -4.54
CA PRO A 230 -13.63 -17.81 -3.55
C PRO A 230 -13.22 -17.39 -2.14
N LYS A 231 -14.22 -17.19 -1.27
CA LYS A 231 -14.03 -16.55 0.04
C LYS A 231 -13.06 -17.31 0.95
N ASN A 232 -13.08 -18.64 0.89
CA ASN A 232 -12.19 -19.52 1.64
C ASN A 232 -10.70 -19.29 1.30
N ILE A 233 -10.37 -19.03 0.03
CA ILE A 233 -8.99 -18.73 -0.38
C ILE A 233 -8.55 -17.37 0.14
N LYS A 234 -9.43 -16.35 0.09
CA LYS A 234 -9.13 -15.03 0.67
C LYS A 234 -8.95 -15.11 2.17
N GLN A 235 -9.79 -15.89 2.83
CA GLN A 235 -9.73 -16.17 4.27
C GLN A 235 -8.43 -16.86 4.66
N LEU A 236 -7.88 -17.78 3.86
CA LEU A 236 -6.59 -18.39 4.15
C LEU A 236 -5.46 -17.37 4.37
N PHE A 237 -5.51 -16.22 3.69
CA PHE A 237 -4.52 -15.15 3.86
C PHE A 237 -4.93 -14.09 4.90
N ALA A 238 -6.19 -14.11 5.36
CA ALA A 238 -6.73 -13.16 6.34
C ALA A 238 -6.86 -13.77 7.76
N ASP A 239 -7.13 -15.07 7.86
CA ASP A 239 -7.50 -15.81 9.09
C ASP A 239 -6.30 -16.19 9.96
N ASP A 240 -5.07 -15.86 9.54
CA ASP A 240 -3.94 -15.87 10.47
C ASP A 240 -4.16 -14.88 11.64
N GLU A 241 -5.23 -14.08 11.67
CA GLU A 241 -5.64 -13.27 12.82
C GLU A 241 -6.20 -14.06 14.03
N ILE A 242 -6.44 -15.38 13.96
CA ILE A 242 -7.24 -16.09 14.98
C ILE A 242 -6.48 -17.14 15.82
N GLU A 243 -5.20 -17.42 15.57
CA GLU A 243 -4.41 -18.32 16.43
C GLU A 243 -3.65 -17.60 17.56
N GLU A 244 -4.36 -16.81 18.37
CA GLU A 244 -3.96 -16.55 19.76
C GLU A 244 -5.22 -16.60 20.63
N LEU A 245 -5.49 -17.80 21.18
CA LEU A 245 -6.31 -18.04 22.37
C LEU A 245 -5.64 -17.44 23.62
#